data_AF-A0A7W0KNM6-F1
#
_entry.id   AF-A0A7W0KNM6-F1
#
_cell.length_a   1.000
_cell.length_b   1.000
_cell.length_c   1.000
_cell.angle_alpha   90.00
_cell.angle_beta   90.00
_cell.angle_gamma   90.00
#
_symmetry.space_group_name_H-M   'P 1'
#
loop_
_entity.id
_entity.type
_entity.pdbx_description
1 polymer ?
#
loop_
_entity_poly.entity_id
_entity_poly.type
_entity_poly.pdbx_seq_one_letter_code
_entity_poly.pdbx_strand_id
1 'polypeptide(L)'
;MGSSLPGRDLGGASAAGQQEERSIGEILSDVTTDLSVLMRQELELAKAELKQTATRAGTGAGMFGGAAVAGHMVLLFLSLALWWALGDAVGLGWSAVIVAVIWAIIAAVLAVMGRSQLARVRGIPATTETVSKIPDALQGNEPPRNFNTNQFSGTGMENPR
;
A
#
# COMPACT_ATOMS: atom_id res chain seq x y z
N MET A 1 -19.82 -87.11 -18.78
CA MET A 1 -20.67 -86.13 -18.07
C MET A 1 -19.73 -85.36 -17.14
N GLY A 2 -19.36 -84.09 -17.38
CA GLY A 2 -20.22 -82.90 -17.55
C GLY A 2 -20.93 -82.64 -16.21
N SER A 3 -20.60 -81.65 -15.39
CA SER A 3 -20.50 -80.19 -15.62
C SER A 3 -19.70 -79.55 -14.46
N SER A 4 -18.59 -78.85 -14.73
CA SER A 4 -18.47 -77.37 -14.74
C SER A 4 -18.92 -76.64 -13.47
N LEU A 5 -17.94 -76.09 -12.75
CA LEU A 5 -18.09 -75.12 -11.64
C LEU A 5 -18.49 -73.74 -12.19
N PRO A 6 -19.54 -73.07 -11.65
CA PRO A 6 -19.78 -71.65 -11.91
C PRO A 6 -18.77 -70.79 -11.14
N GLY A 7 -18.16 -69.85 -11.87
CA GLY A 7 -17.03 -69.06 -11.45
C GLY A 7 -17.32 -68.06 -10.34
N ARG A 8 -16.26 -67.80 -9.58
CA ARG A 8 -16.05 -66.57 -8.82
C ARG A 8 -16.23 -65.36 -9.74
N ASP A 9 -17.22 -64.57 -9.40
CA ASP A 9 -17.43 -63.17 -9.70
C ASP A 9 -16.23 -62.33 -9.22
N LEU A 10 -15.22 -62.23 -10.09
CA LEU A 10 -14.17 -61.23 -10.03
C LEU A 10 -14.72 -59.88 -10.52
N GLY A 11 -15.61 -59.27 -9.74
CA GLY A 11 -16.07 -57.89 -9.92
C GLY A 11 -15.01 -56.83 -9.55
N GLY A 12 -13.71 -57.19 -9.53
CA GLY A 12 -12.61 -56.33 -9.09
C GLY A 12 -11.77 -55.71 -10.21
N ALA A 13 -12.06 -55.96 -11.48
CA ALA A 13 -11.19 -55.57 -12.59
C ALA A 13 -11.54 -54.23 -13.28
N SER A 14 -12.59 -53.52 -12.87
CA SER A 14 -13.01 -52.27 -13.54
C SER A 14 -12.52 -50.97 -12.89
N ALA A 15 -11.81 -51.04 -11.76
CA ALA A 15 -11.24 -49.86 -11.10
C ALA A 15 -9.76 -49.61 -11.43
N ALA A 16 -9.03 -50.62 -11.93
CA ALA A 16 -7.59 -50.53 -12.20
C ALA A 16 -7.24 -50.14 -13.66
N GLY A 17 -8.22 -50.11 -14.57
CA GLY A 17 -8.01 -49.79 -16.01
C GLY A 17 -8.27 -48.33 -16.41
N GLN A 18 -8.55 -47.43 -15.45
CA GLN A 18 -8.84 -46.02 -15.74
C GLN A 18 -7.67 -45.07 -15.40
N GLN A 19 -6.53 -45.61 -14.92
CA GLN A 19 -5.40 -44.80 -14.44
C GLN A 19 -4.29 -44.57 -15.47
N GLU A 20 -4.31 -45.22 -16.64
CA GLU A 20 -3.11 -45.32 -17.50
C GLU A 20 -3.13 -44.49 -18.79
N GLU A 21 -4.22 -43.79 -19.13
CA GLU A 21 -4.24 -42.84 -20.26
C GLU A 21 -4.77 -41.46 -19.86
N ARG A 22 -4.30 -40.95 -18.72
CA ARG A 22 -4.56 -39.54 -18.41
C ARG A 22 -3.76 -38.66 -19.37
N SER A 23 -4.47 -37.94 -20.22
CA SER A 23 -3.87 -37.06 -21.22
C SER A 23 -3.02 -35.98 -20.54
N ILE A 24 -1.89 -35.61 -21.16
CA ILE A 24 -1.04 -34.48 -20.71
C ILE A 24 -1.87 -33.19 -20.55
N GLY A 25 -2.91 -33.01 -21.38
CA GLY A 25 -3.83 -31.87 -21.28
C GLY A 25 -4.66 -31.86 -19.99
N GLU A 26 -4.98 -33.04 -19.44
CA GLU A 26 -5.76 -33.18 -18.21
C GLU A 26 -4.89 -32.90 -16.97
N ILE A 27 -3.63 -33.36 -16.97
CA ILE A 27 -2.66 -33.05 -15.90
C ILE A 27 -2.34 -31.55 -15.87
N LEU A 28 -2.18 -30.91 -17.05
CA LEU A 28 -1.94 -29.47 -17.13
C LEU A 28 -3.15 -28.65 -16.67
N SER A 29 -4.37 -29.14 -16.97
CA SER A 29 -5.63 -28.54 -16.51
C SER A 29 -5.75 -28.56 -14.99
N ASP A 30 -5.41 -29.68 -14.36
CA ASP A 30 -5.42 -29.83 -12.90
C ASP A 30 -4.41 -28.90 -12.23
N VAL A 31 -3.16 -28.87 -12.72
CA VAL A 31 -2.12 -27.98 -12.16
C VAL A 31 -2.51 -26.51 -12.29
N THR A 32 -3.11 -26.11 -13.42
CA THR A 32 -3.60 -24.74 -13.62
C THR A 32 -4.75 -24.41 -12.67
N THR A 33 -5.61 -25.39 -12.41
CA THR A 33 -6.73 -25.27 -11.45
C THR A 33 -6.19 -25.12 -10.03
N ASP A 34 -5.24 -25.96 -9.62
CA ASP A 34 -4.62 -25.90 -8.30
C ASP A 34 -3.89 -24.57 -8.06
N LEU A 35 -3.14 -24.09 -9.05
CA LEU A 35 -2.51 -22.76 -9.00
C LEU A 35 -3.54 -21.63 -8.88
N SER A 36 -4.66 -21.74 -9.60
CA SER A 36 -5.77 -20.78 -9.50
C SER A 36 -6.39 -20.78 -8.11
N VAL A 37 -6.50 -21.96 -7.49
CA VAL A 37 -7.01 -22.15 -6.13
C VAL A 37 -6.04 -21.57 -5.09
N LEU A 38 -4.73 -21.76 -5.25
CA LEU A 38 -3.71 -21.15 -4.37
C LEU A 38 -3.68 -19.62 -4.48
N MET A 39 -3.70 -19.08 -5.71
CA MET A 39 -3.75 -17.63 -5.93
C MET A 39 -4.96 -16.99 -5.26
N ARG A 40 -6.13 -17.63 -5.34
CA ARG A 40 -7.34 -17.15 -4.66
C ARG A 40 -7.20 -17.19 -3.14
N GLN A 41 -6.59 -18.24 -2.58
CA GLN A 41 -6.34 -18.35 -1.14
C GLN A 41 -5.38 -17.27 -0.63
N GLU A 42 -4.28 -17.02 -1.34
CA GLU A 42 -3.33 -15.95 -1.00
C GLU A 42 -3.99 -14.57 -1.05
N LEU A 43 -4.86 -14.34 -2.05
CA LEU A 43 -5.64 -13.11 -2.14
C LEU A 43 -6.67 -12.99 -1.01
N GLU A 44 -7.36 -14.07 -0.65
CA GLU A 44 -8.31 -14.08 0.46
C GLU A 44 -7.61 -13.82 1.79
N LEU A 45 -6.44 -14.42 2.01
CA LEU A 45 -5.61 -14.21 3.19
C LEU A 45 -5.09 -12.77 3.26
N ALA A 46 -4.50 -12.26 2.17
CA ALA A 46 -4.04 -10.88 2.08
C ALA A 46 -5.20 -9.90 2.31
N LYS A 47 -6.38 -10.18 1.75
CA LYS A 47 -7.59 -9.39 2.00
C LYS A 47 -8.03 -9.44 3.45
N ALA A 48 -7.94 -10.59 4.11
CA ALA A 48 -8.26 -10.74 5.53
C ALA A 48 -7.28 -9.95 6.40
N GLU A 49 -5.98 -10.01 6.11
CA GLU A 49 -4.94 -9.27 6.83
C GLU A 49 -5.06 -7.76 6.62
N LEU A 50 -5.33 -7.31 5.39
CA LEU A 50 -5.62 -5.92 5.07
C LEU A 50 -6.87 -5.43 5.80
N LYS A 51 -7.95 -6.22 5.83
CA LYS A 51 -9.17 -5.89 6.57
C LYS A 51 -8.90 -5.77 8.06
N GLN A 52 -8.18 -6.73 8.64
CA GLN A 52 -7.82 -6.71 10.06
C GLN A 52 -6.96 -5.49 10.40
N THR A 53 -5.97 -5.16 9.56
CA THR A 53 -5.11 -3.99 9.72
C THR A 53 -5.92 -2.71 9.59
N ALA A 54 -6.78 -2.60 8.57
CA ALA A 54 -7.65 -1.46 8.35
C ALA A 54 -8.65 -1.27 9.51
N THR A 55 -9.23 -2.34 10.05
CA THR A 55 -10.12 -2.26 11.21
C THR A 55 -9.34 -1.78 12.44
N ARG A 56 -8.18 -2.35 12.75
CA ARG A 56 -7.38 -1.93 13.90
C ARG A 56 -6.93 -0.47 13.79
N ALA A 57 -6.42 -0.08 12.62
CA ALA A 57 -6.05 1.30 12.34
C ALA A 57 -7.25 2.24 12.42
N GLY A 58 -8.40 1.84 11.87
CA GLY A 58 -9.65 2.59 11.89
C GLY A 58 -10.22 2.76 13.30
N THR A 59 -10.23 1.71 14.12
CA THR A 59 -10.61 1.79 15.53
C THR A 59 -9.66 2.71 16.30
N GLY A 60 -8.35 2.58 16.12
CA GLY A 60 -7.37 3.46 16.75
C GLY A 60 -7.59 4.93 16.36
N ALA A 61 -7.72 5.21 15.06
CA ALA A 61 -8.02 6.55 14.55
C ALA A 61 -9.35 7.09 15.09
N GLY A 62 -10.40 6.25 15.17
CA GLY A 62 -11.69 6.60 15.74
C GLY A 62 -11.61 6.93 17.24
N MET A 63 -10.86 6.15 18.01
CA MET A 63 -10.62 6.41 19.44
C MET A 63 -9.86 7.73 19.65
N PHE A 64 -8.82 8.00 18.87
CA PHE A 64 -8.11 9.28 18.94
C PHE A 64 -8.99 10.46 18.51
N GLY A 65 -9.82 10.28 17.49
CA GLY A 65 -10.82 11.28 17.09
C GLY A 65 -11.81 11.58 18.21
N GLY A 66 -12.39 10.54 18.82
CA GLY A 66 -13.28 10.67 19.97
C GLY A 66 -12.60 11.33 21.18
N ALA A 67 -11.37 10.94 21.49
CA ALA A 67 -10.57 11.52 22.56
C ALA A 67 -10.26 13.01 22.31
N ALA A 68 -10.00 13.40 21.06
CA ALA A 68 -9.78 14.80 20.69
C ALA A 68 -11.05 15.64 20.94
N VAL A 69 -12.23 15.13 20.54
CA VAL A 69 -13.52 15.81 20.78
C VAL A 69 -13.82 15.88 22.28
N ALA A 70 -13.69 14.77 23.01
CA ALA A 70 -13.92 14.74 24.46
C ALA A 70 -12.95 15.67 25.21
N GLY A 71 -11.67 15.65 24.85
CA GLY A 71 -10.66 16.56 25.41
C GLY A 71 -10.97 18.02 25.11
N HIS A 72 -11.44 18.34 23.90
CA HIS A 72 -11.90 19.69 23.57
C HIS A 72 -13.08 20.14 24.43
N MET A 73 -14.07 19.27 24.68
CA MET A 73 -15.20 19.57 25.57
C MET A 73 -14.75 19.78 27.02
N VAL A 74 -13.81 18.97 27.53
CA VAL A 74 -13.24 19.19 28.86
C VAL A 74 -12.57 20.55 28.96
N LEU A 75 -11.77 20.93 27.97
CA LEU A 75 -11.09 22.23 27.92
C LEU A 75 -12.10 23.41 27.86
N LEU A 76 -13.19 23.26 27.11
CA LEU A 76 -14.27 24.24 27.05
C LEU A 76 -14.92 24.43 28.43
N PHE A 77 -15.35 23.35 29.08
CA PHE A 77 -15.99 23.44 30.40
C PHE A 77 -15.03 23.95 31.47
N LEU A 78 -13.76 23.56 31.43
CA LEU A 78 -12.74 24.09 32.33
C LEU A 78 -12.52 25.60 32.12
N SER A 79 -12.59 26.08 30.88
CA SER A 79 -12.51 27.51 30.58
C SER A 79 -13.70 28.29 31.14
N LEU A 80 -14.91 27.75 30.99
CA LEU A 80 -16.13 28.36 31.55
C LEU A 80 -16.11 28.35 33.09
N ALA A 81 -15.69 27.24 33.69
CA ALA A 81 -15.53 27.11 35.13
C ALA A 81 -14.50 28.11 35.67
N LEU A 82 -13.35 28.25 34.99
CA LEU A 82 -12.32 29.21 35.36
C LEU A 82 -12.83 30.65 35.22
N TRP A 83 -13.54 30.96 34.14
CA TRP A 83 -14.15 32.27 33.94
C TRP A 83 -15.11 32.59 35.09
N TRP A 84 -16.04 31.69 35.41
CA TRP A 84 -16.98 31.87 36.52
C TRP A 84 -16.27 32.00 37.86
N ALA A 85 -15.29 31.15 38.15
CA ALA A 85 -14.53 31.19 39.40
C ALA A 85 -13.75 32.50 39.59
N LEU A 86 -13.18 33.05 38.51
CA LEU A 86 -12.55 34.37 38.54
C LEU A 86 -13.57 35.51 38.60
N GLY A 87 -14.78 35.27 38.09
CA GLY A 87 -15.86 36.24 38.04
C GLY A 87 -16.17 36.85 39.41
N ASP A 88 -16.17 36.04 40.46
CA ASP A 88 -16.41 36.49 41.83
C ASP A 88 -15.27 37.33 42.41
N ALA A 89 -14.04 37.17 41.90
CA ALA A 89 -12.86 37.86 42.40
C ALA A 89 -12.55 39.16 41.66
N VAL A 90 -12.65 39.17 40.33
CA VAL A 90 -12.22 40.30 39.46
C VAL A 90 -13.31 40.78 38.50
N GLY A 91 -14.50 40.19 38.54
CA GLY A 91 -15.60 40.48 37.62
C GLY A 91 -15.52 39.68 36.32
N LEU A 92 -16.69 39.37 35.75
CA LEU A 92 -16.80 38.54 34.54
C LEU A 92 -16.07 39.14 33.33
N GLY A 93 -16.03 40.46 33.17
CA GLY A 93 -15.34 41.10 32.06
C GLY A 93 -13.82 40.85 32.07
N TRP A 94 -13.17 41.08 33.20
CA TRP A 94 -11.72 40.85 33.35
C TRP A 94 -11.36 39.37 33.38
N SER A 95 -12.25 38.53 33.90
CA SER A 95 -12.10 37.07 33.85
C SER A 95 -12.01 36.57 32.42
N ALA A 96 -12.84 37.10 31.51
CA ALA A 96 -12.78 36.79 30.08
C ALA A 96 -11.40 37.09 29.48
N VAL A 97 -10.84 38.25 29.80
CA VAL A 97 -9.53 38.70 29.32
C VAL A 97 -8.43 37.78 29.83
N ILE A 98 -8.45 37.42 31.11
CA ILE A 98 -7.46 36.50 31.70
C ILE A 98 -7.51 35.14 31.01
N VAL A 99 -8.72 34.55 30.86
CA VAL A 99 -8.89 33.26 30.19
C VAL A 99 -8.43 33.34 28.72
N ALA A 100 -8.72 34.43 28.03
CA ALA A 100 -8.25 34.65 26.66
C ALA A 100 -6.73 34.72 26.56
N VAL A 101 -6.06 35.41 27.48
CA VAL A 101 -4.58 35.48 27.53
C VAL A 101 -3.98 34.10 27.79
N ILE A 102 -4.56 33.31 28.70
CA ILE A 102 -4.11 31.92 28.95
C ILE A 102 -4.19 31.10 27.66
N TRP A 103 -5.32 31.16 26.94
CA TRP A 103 -5.47 30.47 25.67
C TRP A 103 -4.53 30.96 24.58
N ALA A 104 -4.25 32.26 24.52
CA ALA A 104 -3.28 32.83 23.58
C ALA A 104 -1.87 32.27 23.83
N ILE A 105 -1.45 32.14 25.09
CA ILE A 105 -0.17 31.53 25.47
C ILE A 105 -0.14 30.06 25.07
N ILE A 106 -1.18 29.29 25.40
CA ILE A 106 -1.28 27.86 25.02
C ILE A 106 -1.20 27.71 23.50
N ALA A 107 -1.94 28.52 22.74
CA ALA A 107 -1.92 28.50 21.28
C ALA A 107 -0.54 28.82 20.70
N ALA A 108 0.15 29.83 21.24
CA ALA A 108 1.50 30.18 20.82
C ALA A 108 2.49 29.02 21.05
N VAL A 109 2.45 28.38 22.22
CA VAL A 109 3.28 27.21 22.53
C VAL A 109 2.97 26.05 21.58
N LEU A 110 1.69 25.72 21.40
CA LEU A 110 1.28 24.64 20.48
C LEU A 110 1.68 24.92 19.03
N ALA A 111 1.60 26.16 18.56
CA ALA A 111 2.05 26.54 17.22
C ALA A 111 3.58 26.34 17.06
N VAL A 112 4.37 26.71 18.07
CA VAL A 112 5.82 26.52 18.07
C VAL A 112 6.20 25.03 18.15
N MET A 113 5.49 24.23 18.94
CA MET A 113 5.70 22.78 18.98
C MET A 113 5.29 22.13 17.66
N GLY A 114 4.11 22.46 17.14
CA GLY A 114 3.59 21.97 15.87
C GLY A 114 4.51 22.26 14.69
N ARG A 115 5.03 23.50 14.57
CA ARG A 115 5.99 23.83 13.51
C ARG A 115 7.27 23.00 13.62
N SER A 116 7.76 22.72 14.83
CA SER A 116 9.00 21.95 15.03
C SER A 116 8.82 20.48 14.66
N GLN A 117 7.65 19.91 14.95
CA GLN A 117 7.31 18.54 14.57
C GLN A 117 7.12 18.43 13.05
N LEU A 118 6.45 19.39 12.40
CA LEU A 118 6.33 19.43 10.94
C LEU A 118 7.69 19.61 10.25
N ALA A 119 8.58 20.43 10.81
CA ALA A 119 9.93 20.62 10.28
C ALA A 119 10.75 19.31 10.33
N ARG A 120 10.57 18.49 11.38
CA ARG A 120 11.22 17.17 11.50
C ARG A 120 10.72 16.18 10.46
N VAL A 121 9.42 16.17 10.18
CA VAL A 121 8.82 15.27 9.17
C VAL A 121 9.23 15.67 7.74
N ARG A 122 9.37 16.98 7.46
CA ARG A 122 9.89 17.50 6.18
C ARG A 122 11.39 17.23 5.97
N GLY A 123 12.09 16.73 6.97
CA GLY A 123 13.50 16.33 6.89
C GLY A 123 13.74 14.96 6.24
N ILE A 124 12.69 14.21 5.87
CA ILE A 124 12.83 13.07 4.95
C ILE A 124 13.01 13.68 3.56
N PRO A 125 14.20 13.59 2.93
CA PRO A 125 14.43 14.19 1.63
C PRO A 125 13.36 13.68 0.67
N ALA A 126 12.59 14.65 0.17
CA ALA A 126 11.74 14.53 -0.99
C ALA A 126 12.50 13.81 -2.10
N THR A 127 12.27 12.50 -2.23
CA THR A 127 12.59 11.71 -3.44
C THR A 127 11.84 12.22 -4.68
N THR A 128 11.16 13.35 -4.58
CA THR A 128 10.65 14.17 -5.68
C THR A 128 11.78 14.70 -6.58
N GLU A 129 13.03 14.83 -6.11
CA GLU A 129 14.15 15.11 -7.02
C GLU A 129 14.49 13.93 -7.95
N THR A 130 14.22 12.68 -7.52
CA THR A 130 14.42 11.50 -8.37
C THR A 130 13.29 11.34 -9.39
N VAL A 131 12.05 11.71 -9.02
CA VAL A 131 10.89 11.64 -9.93
C VAL A 131 10.92 12.74 -10.99
N SER A 132 11.45 13.93 -10.68
CA SER A 132 11.61 15.01 -11.67
C SER A 132 12.79 14.82 -12.64
N LYS A 133 13.68 13.85 -12.42
CA LYS A 133 14.83 13.57 -13.31
C LYS A 133 14.59 12.47 -14.35
N ILE A 134 13.36 11.95 -14.49
CA ILE A 134 13.00 11.01 -15.56
C ILE A 134 11.94 11.58 -16.55
N PRO A 135 12.14 12.75 -17.17
CA PRO A 135 11.47 13.09 -18.42
C PRO A 135 12.32 12.81 -19.68
N ASP A 136 13.66 12.80 -19.57
CA ASP A 136 14.54 12.71 -20.75
C ASP A 136 14.72 11.28 -21.29
N ALA A 137 14.46 10.24 -20.49
CA ALA A 137 14.50 8.86 -20.97
C ALA A 137 13.21 8.43 -21.68
N LEU A 138 12.13 9.22 -21.60
CA LEU A 138 10.88 8.99 -22.32
C LEU A 138 10.72 9.87 -23.57
N GLN A 139 11.56 10.89 -23.74
CA GLN A 139 11.73 11.62 -25.00
C GLN A 139 12.90 11.01 -25.76
N GLY A 140 12.62 9.89 -26.44
CA GLY A 140 13.51 9.28 -27.40
C GLY A 140 13.86 10.27 -28.51
N ASN A 141 14.95 11.00 -28.32
CA ASN A 141 15.69 11.62 -29.41
C ASN A 141 16.82 10.67 -29.79
N GLU A 142 16.53 9.75 -30.71
CA GLU A 142 17.62 9.17 -31.51
C GLU A 142 18.07 10.27 -32.49
N PRO A 143 19.29 10.82 -32.36
CA PRO A 143 19.82 11.70 -33.40
C PRO A 143 20.00 10.87 -34.69
N PRO A 144 19.65 11.41 -35.87
CA PRO A 144 19.78 10.67 -37.13
C PRO A 144 21.24 10.28 -37.33
N ARG A 145 21.51 8.97 -37.40
CA ARG A 145 22.80 8.42 -37.82
C ARG A 145 23.11 8.95 -39.21
N ASN A 146 23.97 9.96 -39.29
CA ASN A 146 24.50 10.49 -40.54
C ASN A 146 25.51 9.49 -41.12
N PHE A 147 25.01 8.52 -41.87
CA PHE A 147 25.86 7.68 -42.70
C PHE A 147 26.57 8.55 -43.74
N ASN A 148 27.85 8.81 -43.48
CA ASN A 148 28.72 9.54 -44.38
C ASN A 148 29.20 8.58 -45.49
N THR A 149 28.55 8.64 -46.66
CA THR A 149 28.82 7.79 -47.84
C THR A 149 30.24 7.98 -48.41
N ASN A 150 30.99 8.99 -47.95
CA ASN A 150 32.33 9.28 -48.44
C ASN A 150 33.42 8.35 -47.88
N GLN A 151 33.10 7.46 -46.93
CA GLN A 151 34.05 6.48 -46.38
C GLN A 151 34.33 5.27 -47.30
N PHE A 152 33.63 5.11 -48.43
CA PHE A 152 33.83 3.99 -49.35
C PHE A 152 34.58 4.33 -50.65
N SER A 153 35.06 5.56 -50.82
CA SER A 153 35.78 5.97 -52.05
C SER A 153 37.32 6.00 -51.93
N GLY A 154 37.89 5.40 -50.89
CA GLY A 154 39.28 5.64 -50.48
C GLY A 154 40.26 4.47 -50.51
N THR A 155 39.96 3.31 -51.10
CA THR A 155 40.95 2.24 -51.29
C THR A 155 41.28 2.08 -52.76
N GLY A 156 42.27 2.87 -53.18
CA GLY A 156 42.89 2.76 -54.49
C GLY A 156 43.43 1.35 -54.73
N MET A 157 43.04 0.79 -55.87
CA MET A 157 43.76 -0.32 -56.47
C MET A 157 45.11 0.20 -56.95
N GLU A 158 46.13 0.12 -56.09
CA GLU A 158 47.51 0.37 -56.46
C GLU A 158 48.04 -0.84 -57.25
N ASN A 159 48.49 -0.54 -58.48
CA ASN A 159 48.89 -1.47 -59.51
C ASN A 159 50.40 -1.78 -59.38
N PRO A 160 50.83 -3.03 -59.16
CA PRO A 160 52.24 -3.36 -59.10
C PRO A 160 52.81 -3.55 -60.51
N ARG A 161 53.80 -2.73 -60.89
CA ARG A 161 54.80 -3.06 -61.91
C ARG A 161 56.18 -2.97 -61.30
#